data_AF-A0ABD2NUI9-F1
#
_entry.id   AF-A0ABD2NUI9-F1
#
_cell.length_a   1.000
_cell.length_b   1.000
_cell.length_c   1.000
_cell.angle_alpha   90.00
_cell.angle_beta   90.00
_cell.angle_gamma   90.00
#
_symmetry.space_group_name_H-M   'P 1'
#
loop_
_entity.id
_entity.type
_entity.pdbx_description
1 polymer ?
#
loop_
_entity_poly.entity_id
_entity_poly.type
_entity_poly.pdbx_seq_one_letter_code
_entity_poly.pdbx_strand_id
1 'polypeptide(L)'
;IENCKKGTSEFFVDLRSAEVNPNKSISIDIFFSPTESKRYEETISFLVYSNKVNIKLLGIGVPLALEVLSLNDKCLDFGAVRVGKCAQRNVTVINSGEAVLDVFFALFEKLPFHNRSEGKEKNEFLVQNPMKMATP
;
A
#
# COMPACT_ATOMS: atom_id res chain seq x y z
N ILE A 1 -8.87 -13.87 11.77
CA ILE A 1 -9.98 -14.77 11.37
C ILE A 1 -10.10 -14.60 9.88
N GLU A 2 -9.79 -15.67 9.14
CA GLU A 2 -9.71 -15.73 7.68
C GLU A 2 -11.07 -15.42 7.05
N ASN A 3 -11.13 -14.44 6.15
CA ASN A 3 -12.20 -14.41 5.15
C ASN A 3 -11.64 -14.98 3.85
N CYS A 4 -12.00 -16.25 3.62
CA CYS A 4 -11.68 -17.03 2.43
C CYS A 4 -11.92 -16.24 1.15
N LYS A 5 -10.87 -16.07 0.33
CA LYS A 5 -10.99 -15.87 -1.12
C LYS A 5 -11.83 -17.03 -1.68
N LYS A 6 -13.14 -16.83 -1.79
CA LYS A 6 -14.05 -17.69 -2.57
C LYS A 6 -14.57 -16.86 -3.73
N GLY A 7 -13.68 -16.59 -4.68
CA GLY A 7 -13.99 -15.91 -5.92
C GLY A 7 -12.77 -15.94 -6.84
N THR A 8 -13.01 -16.14 -8.13
CA THR A 8 -12.03 -15.94 -9.22
C THR A 8 -11.93 -14.47 -9.64
N SER A 9 -12.69 -13.58 -8.96
CA SER A 9 -12.67 -12.14 -9.19
C SER A 9 -11.56 -11.49 -8.39
N GLU A 10 -10.90 -10.50 -8.99
CA GLU A 10 -9.94 -9.65 -8.29
C GLU A 10 -10.60 -8.48 -7.56
N PHE A 11 -11.92 -8.31 -7.72
CA PHE A 11 -12.73 -7.43 -6.90
C PHE A 11 -13.50 -8.24 -5.86
N PHE A 12 -13.49 -7.78 -4.62
CA PHE A 12 -14.25 -8.44 -3.56
C PHE A 12 -14.83 -7.46 -2.56
N VAL A 13 -15.93 -7.87 -1.95
CA VAL A 13 -16.68 -7.10 -0.95
C VAL A 13 -16.83 -8.01 0.26
N ASP A 14 -16.45 -7.52 1.44
CA ASP A 14 -16.56 -8.31 2.68
C ASP A 14 -17.95 -8.23 3.33
N LEU A 15 -18.84 -7.41 2.76
CA LEU A 15 -20.22 -7.28 3.21
C LEU A 15 -21.15 -8.25 2.48
N ARG A 16 -21.75 -9.19 3.22
CA ARG A 16 -22.74 -10.14 2.66
C ARG A 16 -24.17 -9.59 2.64
N SER A 17 -24.56 -8.86 3.67
CA SER A 17 -25.88 -8.23 3.81
C SER A 17 -25.84 -7.16 4.90
N ALA A 18 -26.64 -6.11 4.77
CA ALA A 18 -26.81 -5.09 5.80
C ALA A 18 -28.25 -4.58 5.83
N GLU A 19 -28.70 -4.16 7.02
CA GLU A 19 -29.94 -3.40 7.21
C GLU A 19 -29.61 -1.91 7.33
N VAL A 20 -30.37 -1.06 6.64
CA VAL A 20 -30.19 0.39 6.65
C VAL A 20 -31.47 1.03 7.15
N ASN A 21 -31.40 1.59 8.35
CA ASN A 21 -32.53 2.26 8.99
C ASN A 21 -32.90 3.57 8.27
N PRO A 22 -34.15 4.06 8.45
CA PRO A 22 -34.56 5.35 7.91
C PRO A 22 -33.58 6.47 8.29
N ASN A 23 -33.23 7.32 7.32
CA ASN A 23 -32.28 8.42 7.47
C ASN A 23 -30.85 8.00 7.89
N LYS A 24 -30.49 6.74 7.69
CA LYS A 24 -29.12 6.24 7.86
C LYS A 24 -28.52 5.83 6.51
N SER A 25 -27.21 5.77 6.47
CA SER A 25 -26.41 5.27 5.36
C SER A 25 -25.40 4.26 5.87
N ILE A 26 -24.95 3.40 4.97
CA ILE A 26 -23.85 2.47 5.20
C ILE A 26 -22.81 2.69 4.11
N SER A 27 -21.54 2.64 4.49
CA SER A 27 -20.42 2.60 3.55
C SER A 27 -20.03 1.14 3.33
N ILE A 28 -19.84 0.76 2.07
CA ILE A 28 -19.43 -0.60 1.68
C ILE A 28 -18.06 -0.47 1.04
N ASP A 29 -17.07 -1.12 1.65
CA ASP A 29 -15.72 -1.16 1.12
C ASP A 29 -15.63 -2.22 0.01
N ILE A 30 -15.11 -1.80 -1.14
CA ILE A 30 -14.82 -2.66 -2.29
C ILE A 30 -13.31 -2.74 -2.40
N PHE A 31 -12.79 -3.95 -2.36
CA PHE A 31 -11.37 -4.23 -2.46
C PHE A 31 -11.01 -4.69 -3.87
N PHE A 32 -9.80 -4.33 -4.30
CA PHE A 32 -9.22 -4.73 -5.58
C PHE A 32 -7.82 -5.31 -5.35
N SER A 33 -7.59 -6.54 -5.78
CA SER A 33 -6.35 -7.29 -5.57
C SER A 33 -5.88 -7.95 -6.88
N PRO A 34 -5.44 -7.18 -7.90
CA PRO A 34 -5.06 -7.73 -9.19
C PRO A 34 -3.90 -8.73 -9.08
N THR A 35 -3.97 -9.82 -9.84
CA THR A 35 -2.93 -10.86 -9.94
C THR A 35 -2.00 -10.70 -11.14
N GLU A 36 -2.43 -9.94 -12.15
CA GLU A 36 -1.70 -9.71 -13.39
C GLU A 36 -1.68 -8.22 -13.73
N SER A 37 -0.67 -7.81 -14.50
CA SER A 37 -0.55 -6.43 -14.99
C SER A 37 -1.46 -6.20 -16.20
N LYS A 38 -2.75 -5.96 -15.96
CA LYS A 38 -3.75 -5.70 -17.01
C LYS A 38 -4.91 -4.84 -16.52
N ARG A 39 -5.78 -4.44 -17.46
CA ARG A 39 -7.07 -3.81 -17.13
C ARG A 39 -8.08 -4.88 -16.70
N TYR A 40 -8.79 -4.59 -15.64
CA TYR A 40 -9.89 -5.38 -15.11
C TYR A 40 -11.20 -4.58 -15.24
N GLU A 41 -12.23 -5.25 -15.72
CA GLU A 41 -13.58 -4.70 -15.82
C GLU A 41 -14.55 -5.77 -15.34
N GLU A 42 -15.36 -5.42 -14.34
CA GLU A 42 -16.36 -6.32 -13.77
C GLU A 42 -17.62 -5.55 -13.38
N THR A 43 -18.74 -6.25 -13.22
CA THR A 43 -19.98 -5.66 -12.72
C THR A 43 -20.47 -6.45 -11.51
N ILE A 44 -20.58 -5.76 -10.37
CA ILE A 44 -21.19 -6.32 -9.17
C ILE A 44 -22.65 -5.89 -9.10
N SER A 45 -23.54 -6.83 -8.79
CA SER A 45 -24.96 -6.57 -8.59
C SER A 45 -25.32 -6.58 -7.11
N PHE A 46 -25.87 -5.48 -6.60
CA PHE A 46 -26.48 -5.40 -5.28
C PHE A 46 -27.98 -5.69 -5.40
N LEU A 47 -28.50 -6.49 -4.47
CA LEU A 47 -29.94 -6.72 -4.37
C LEU A 47 -30.51 -5.82 -3.28
N VAL A 48 -31.37 -4.88 -3.68
CA VAL A 48 -32.10 -3.99 -2.77
C VAL A 48 -33.56 -4.41 -2.81
N TYR A 49 -33.99 -5.14 -1.78
CA TYR A 49 -35.24 -5.89 -1.77
C TYR A 49 -35.34 -6.87 -2.95
N SER A 50 -36.07 -6.51 -4.00
CA SER A 50 -36.24 -7.31 -5.23
C SER A 50 -35.60 -6.68 -6.47
N ASN A 51 -34.97 -5.50 -6.33
CA ASN A 51 -34.34 -4.78 -7.44
C ASN A 51 -32.84 -5.02 -7.46
N LYS A 52 -32.30 -5.30 -8.66
CA LYS A 52 -30.85 -5.41 -8.87
C LYS A 52 -30.29 -4.05 -9.27
N VAL A 53 -29.29 -3.59 -8.52
CA VAL A 53 -28.50 -2.39 -8.81
C VAL A 53 -27.12 -2.85 -9.24
N ASN A 54 -26.69 -2.48 -10.45
CA ASN A 54 -25.40 -2.87 -11.00
C ASN A 54 -24.38 -1.75 -10.83
N ILE A 55 -23.20 -2.09 -10.35
CA ILE A 55 -22.06 -1.19 -10.24
C ILE A 55 -20.93 -1.76 -11.10
N LYS A 56 -20.48 -0.96 -12.07
CA LYS A 56 -19.34 -1.28 -12.90
C LYS A 56 -18.05 -0.92 -12.15
N LEU A 57 -17.15 -1.88 -12.05
CA LEU A 57 -15.84 -1.74 -11.43
C LEU A 57 -14.76 -1.76 -12.51
N LEU A 58 -13.82 -0.84 -12.38
CA LEU A 58 -12.68 -0.69 -13.28
C LEU A 58 -11.42 -0.61 -12.42
N GLY A 59 -10.39 -1.35 -12.82
CA GLY A 59 -9.11 -1.37 -12.13
C GLY A 59 -7.98 -1.72 -13.09
N ILE A 60 -6.76 -1.32 -12.74
CA ILE A 60 -5.57 -1.68 -13.51
C ILE A 60 -4.59 -2.32 -12.55
N GLY A 61 -4.24 -3.58 -12.80
CA GLY A 61 -3.08 -4.20 -12.18
C GLY A 61 -1.82 -3.67 -12.84
N VAL A 62 -0.83 -3.30 -12.03
CA VAL A 62 0.49 -2.84 -12.45
C VAL A 62 1.55 -3.68 -11.74
N PRO A 63 2.74 -3.89 -12.33
CA PRO A 63 3.78 -4.67 -11.68
C PRO A 63 4.29 -3.99 -10.41
N LEU A 64 4.67 -4.80 -9.42
CA LEU A 64 5.39 -4.32 -8.25
C LEU A 64 6.84 -4.01 -8.67
N ALA A 65 7.25 -2.75 -8.56
CA ALA A 65 8.60 -2.31 -8.92
C ALA A 65 9.21 -1.51 -7.76
N LEU A 66 9.58 -2.22 -6.70
CA LEU A 66 10.24 -1.67 -5.51
C LEU A 66 11.66 -2.24 -5.42
N GLU A 67 12.67 -1.36 -5.39
CA GLU A 67 14.07 -1.76 -5.44
C GLU A 67 14.92 -0.97 -4.44
N VAL A 68 15.98 -1.61 -3.93
CA VAL A 68 17.06 -0.91 -3.22
C VAL A 68 18.01 -0.34 -4.26
N LEU A 69 18.19 0.99 -4.26
CA LEU A 69 18.90 1.71 -5.32
C LEU A 69 20.33 1.23 -5.52
N SER A 70 21.03 0.96 -4.42
CA SER A 70 22.43 0.52 -4.43
C SER A 70 22.51 -0.95 -4.05
N LEU A 71 23.19 -1.75 -4.87
CA LEU A 71 23.46 -3.15 -4.54
C LEU A 71 24.28 -3.29 -3.25
N ASN A 72 25.14 -2.31 -2.94
CA ASN A 72 25.91 -2.29 -1.70
C ASN A 72 25.03 -2.08 -0.47
N ASP A 73 23.84 -1.49 -0.64
CA ASP A 73 22.91 -1.25 0.48
C ASP A 73 22.09 -2.50 0.83
N LYS A 74 22.19 -3.58 0.02
CA LYS A 74 21.59 -4.88 0.36
C LYS A 74 22.31 -5.56 1.55
N CYS A 75 23.57 -5.19 1.80
CA CYS A 75 24.34 -5.67 2.94
C CYS A 75 25.11 -4.50 3.56
N LEU A 76 24.63 -3.99 4.70
CA LEU A 76 25.28 -2.90 5.41
C LEU A 76 26.26 -3.45 6.44
N ASP A 77 27.56 -3.35 6.16
CA ASP A 77 28.60 -3.54 7.17
C ASP A 77 28.88 -2.23 7.91
N PHE A 78 28.70 -2.26 9.23
CA PHE A 78 29.00 -1.14 10.12
C PHE A 78 30.45 -1.16 10.62
N GLY A 79 31.16 -2.27 10.43
CA GLY A 79 32.51 -2.50 10.93
C GLY A 79 32.60 -2.46 12.45
N ALA A 80 33.81 -2.22 12.96
CA ALA A 80 34.05 -2.07 14.39
C ALA A 80 33.56 -0.71 14.90
N VAL A 81 32.48 -0.71 15.68
CA VAL A 81 31.99 0.49 16.38
C VAL A 81 32.45 0.43 17.83
N ARG A 82 33.05 1.52 18.33
CA ARG A 82 33.47 1.60 19.74
C ARG A 82 32.27 1.47 20.66
N VAL A 83 32.47 0.79 21.79
CA VAL A 83 31.45 0.66 22.84
C VAL A 83 30.95 2.05 23.26
N GLY A 84 29.63 2.20 23.36
CA GLY A 84 28.97 3.46 23.70
C GLY A 84 28.92 4.50 22.57
N LYS A 85 29.33 4.15 21.35
CA LYS A 85 29.15 4.99 20.16
C LYS A 85 28.08 4.42 19.24
N CYS A 86 27.52 5.29 18.41
CA CYS A 86 26.51 4.95 17.41
C CYS A 86 27.09 5.15 16.01
N ALA A 87 26.73 4.26 15.09
CA ALA A 87 27.01 4.39 13.67
C ALA A 87 25.68 4.37 12.91
N GLN A 88 25.58 5.22 11.89
CA GLN A 88 24.38 5.34 11.06
C GLN A 88 24.74 5.07 9.61
N ARG A 89 23.87 4.32 8.93
CA ARG A 89 23.88 4.10 7.49
C ARG A 89 22.50 4.37 6.96
N ASN A 90 22.42 4.93 5.76
CA ASN A 90 21.17 5.20 5.08
C ASN A 90 21.04 4.23 3.92
N VAL A 91 19.84 3.74 3.68
CA VAL A 91 19.50 2.90 2.53
C VAL A 91 18.42 3.62 1.74
N THR A 92 18.63 3.74 0.44
CA THR A 92 17.64 4.34 -0.45
C THR A 92 16.81 3.24 -1.12
N VAL A 93 15.50 3.30 -0.93
CA VAL A 93 14.53 2.43 -1.61
C VAL A 93 13.75 3.29 -2.60
N ILE A 94 13.61 2.81 -3.83
CA ILE A 94 12.85 3.48 -4.89
C ILE A 94 11.68 2.61 -5.30
N ASN A 95 10.50 3.23 -5.36
CA ASN A 95 9.35 2.69 -6.07
C ASN A 95 9.37 3.26 -7.49
N SER A 96 9.78 2.45 -8.46
CA SER A 96 9.74 2.76 -9.89
C SER A 96 8.43 2.32 -10.56
N GLY A 97 7.49 1.80 -9.76
CA GLY A 97 6.17 1.37 -10.22
C GLY A 97 5.16 2.50 -10.38
N GLU A 98 4.02 2.17 -10.97
CA GLU A 98 2.94 3.12 -11.25
C GLU A 98 1.98 3.33 -10.05
N ALA A 99 2.02 2.43 -9.06
CA ALA A 99 1.17 2.47 -7.88
C ALA A 99 1.93 2.90 -6.63
N VAL A 100 1.25 3.61 -5.73
CA VAL A 100 1.76 3.90 -4.38
C VAL A 100 1.85 2.60 -3.59
N LEU A 101 2.92 2.43 -2.83
CA LEU A 101 3.18 1.25 -2.02
C LEU A 101 3.39 1.66 -0.56
N ASP A 102 2.69 0.98 0.34
CA ASP A 102 2.97 1.05 1.77
C ASP A 102 4.14 0.12 2.09
N VAL A 103 5.18 0.67 2.71
CA VAL A 103 6.39 -0.07 3.11
C VAL A 103 6.41 -0.19 4.63
N PHE A 104 6.48 -1.43 5.12
CA PHE A 104 6.53 -1.73 6.55
C PHE A 104 7.87 -2.38 6.90
N PHE A 105 8.54 -1.90 7.94
CA PHE A 105 9.77 -2.51 8.44
C PHE A 105 9.43 -3.55 9.51
N ALA A 106 9.79 -4.81 9.29
CA ALA A 106 9.51 -5.89 10.24
C ALA A 106 10.40 -5.85 11.51
N LEU A 107 11.38 -4.95 11.59
CA LEU A 107 12.38 -4.96 12.67
C LEU A 107 11.95 -4.23 13.94
N PHE A 108 10.79 -3.57 13.98
CA PHE A 108 10.36 -2.79 15.15
C PHE A 108 10.21 -3.64 16.43
N GLU A 109 9.95 -4.94 16.30
CA GLU A 109 9.85 -5.86 17.46
C GLU A 109 11.22 -6.26 18.04
N LYS A 110 12.31 -6.04 17.30
CA LYS A 110 13.68 -6.43 17.68
C LYS A 110 14.56 -5.23 18.04
N LEU A 111 14.03 -4.01 17.99
CA LEU A 111 14.77 -2.83 18.41
C LEU A 111 14.76 -2.75 19.94
N PRO A 112 15.92 -2.70 20.61
CA PRO A 112 15.97 -2.29 22.00
C PRO A 112 15.48 -0.84 22.04
N PHE A 113 14.26 -0.63 22.56
CA PHE A 113 13.63 0.69 22.67
C PHE A 113 14.64 1.71 23.23
N HIS A 114 15.12 2.60 22.38
CA HIS A 114 15.82 3.80 22.83
C HIS A 114 14.92 4.98 22.48
N ASN A 115 14.27 5.54 23.50
CA ASN A 115 13.59 6.83 23.43
C ASN A 115 14.60 7.88 22.95
N ARG A 116 14.62 8.15 21.64
CA ARG A 116 15.25 9.35 21.10
C ARG A 116 14.20 10.44 21.21
N SER A 117 14.36 11.28 22.24
CA SER A 117 13.61 12.51 22.45
C SER A 117 13.40 13.23 21.12
N GLU A 118 12.15 13.64 20.85
CA GLU A 118 11.71 14.46 19.72
C GLU A 118 12.63 15.69 19.54
N GLY A 119 13.67 15.52 18.73
CA GLY A 119 14.45 16.60 18.17
C GLY A 119 13.92 16.85 16.78
N LYS A 120 13.19 17.96 16.62
CA LYS A 120 12.64 18.47 15.36
C LYS A 120 13.63 18.34 14.19
N GLU A 121 13.52 17.28 13.40
CA GLU A 121 13.93 17.31 11.99
C GLU A 121 12.65 17.25 11.16
N LYS A 122 12.15 18.46 10.86
CA LYS A 122 11.35 18.69 9.66
C LYS A 122 12.27 18.45 8.46
N ASN A 123 12.56 17.19 8.15
CA ASN A 123 12.99 16.87 6.80
C ASN A 123 11.68 16.71 6.03
N GLU A 124 11.21 17.85 5.50
CA GLU A 124 10.34 17.87 4.34
C GLU A 124 10.91 16.82 3.37
N PHE A 125 10.20 15.70 3.25
CA PHE A 125 10.37 14.82 2.12
C PHE A 125 10.03 15.69 0.91
N LEU A 126 11.07 16.25 0.29
CA LEU A 126 10.96 16.92 -0.99
C LEU A 126 10.51 15.86 -1.98
N VAL A 127 9.19 15.74 -2.11
CA VAL A 127 8.53 15.15 -3.27
C VAL A 127 8.89 16.08 -4.43
N GLN A 128 10.07 15.89 -5.02
CA GLN A 128 10.39 16.52 -6.27
C GLN A 128 9.57 15.81 -7.35
N ASN A 129 8.41 16.38 -7.65
CA ASN A 129 7.66 16.10 -8.87
C ASN A 129 8.56 16.32 -10.08
N PRO A 130 8.87 15.29 -10.90
CA PRO A 130 9.38 15.56 -12.23
C PRO A 130 8.23 16.02 -13.13
N MET A 131 8.51 17.12 -13.83
CA MET A 131 7.68 17.84 -14.78
C MET A 131 6.81 16.94 -15.69
N LYS A 132 5.54 17.34 -15.86
CA LYS A 132 4.74 16.97 -17.03
C LYS A 132 5.46 17.40 -18.30
N MET A 133 5.92 16.45 -19.10
CA MET A 133 6.20 16.72 -20.51
C MET A 133 4.87 16.80 -21.26
N ALA A 134 4.58 17.99 -21.80
CA ALA A 134 3.56 18.15 -22.82
C ALA A 134 4.09 17.52 -24.12
N THR A 135 3.35 16.54 -24.64
CA THR A 135 3.51 16.05 -26.01
C THR A 135 2.83 17.02 -27.01
N PRO A 136 3.32 17.05 -28.28
CA PRO A 136 3.21 18.19 -29.19
C PRO A 136 1.81 18.55 -29.67
#